data_AF-A0A442FYE6-F1
#
_entry.id   AF-A0A442FYE6-F1
#
_cell.length_a   1.000
_cell.length_b   1.000
_cell.length_c   1.000
_cell.angle_alpha   90.00
_cell.angle_beta   90.00
_cell.angle_gamma   90.00
#
_symmetry.space_group_name_H-M   'P 1'
#
loop_
_entity.id
_entity.type
_entity.pdbx_description
1 polymer ?
#
loop_
_entity_poly.entity_id
_entity_poly.type
_entity_poly.pdbx_seq_one_letter_code
_entity_poly.pdbx_strand_id
1 'polypeptide(L)'
;MTVQPDTATLEQILDEVRGRHHEYAHAERAFLVKHGADLPPLDTSWIDNMIEECRRWLPALLVDQSNNSAEKLEELASHLAPGGAHTDGWLAHAIFQWARWEVDQLLLAATIRYCWHGGKSGFQFLPDPAKADPDEYEEQAQELVQFLFEATDGNLARILTGEDLVFYNSLPSRLTVYRGCSAISPEQAGLGVCWTTDRAIAEWFAHRGAGEPVLVTGRVRKAGIVLAKASEKEVVCTPSRTRALKCRKMVRMAWEGGA
;
A
#
# COMPACT_ATOMS: atom_id res chain seq x y z
N MET A 1 8.48 -2.63 31.45
CA MET A 1 7.09 -3.09 31.22
C MET A 1 6.62 -2.33 30.01
N THR A 2 6.57 -2.98 28.85
CA THR A 2 5.88 -2.45 27.68
C THR A 2 4.40 -2.50 27.99
N VAL A 3 3.76 -1.32 28.03
CA VAL A 3 2.32 -1.19 28.20
C VAL A 3 1.72 -1.71 26.89
N GLN A 4 0.90 -2.76 26.93
CA GLN A 4 0.08 -3.08 25.77
C GLN A 4 -0.91 -1.92 25.58
N PRO A 5 -1.11 -1.43 24.34
CA PRO A 5 -2.01 -0.35 24.05
C PRO A 5 -3.36 -0.88 24.42
N ASP A 6 -4.00 -0.12 25.28
CA ASP A 6 -5.40 -0.28 25.47
C ASP A 6 -6.13 0.25 24.23
N THR A 7 -7.41 -0.08 24.15
CA THR A 7 -8.32 0.45 23.14
C THR A 7 -8.25 1.98 23.04
N ALA A 8 -7.95 2.69 24.14
CA ALA A 8 -7.86 4.14 24.17
C ALA A 8 -6.73 4.67 23.26
N THR A 9 -5.58 3.99 23.21
CA THR A 9 -4.49 4.35 22.29
C THR A 9 -4.92 4.21 20.83
N LEU A 10 -5.60 3.12 20.48
CA LEU A 10 -6.10 2.90 19.12
C LEU A 10 -7.21 3.89 18.75
N GLU A 11 -8.08 4.25 19.70
CA GLU A 11 -9.11 5.27 19.50
C GLU A 11 -8.51 6.66 19.26
N GLN A 12 -7.45 7.03 19.98
CA GLN A 12 -6.74 8.28 19.73
C GLN A 12 -6.15 8.31 18.32
N ILE A 13 -5.50 7.23 17.88
CA ILE A 13 -4.96 7.10 16.52
C ILE A 13 -6.09 7.26 15.49
N LEU A 14 -7.23 6.61 15.72
CA LEU A 14 -8.39 6.68 14.83
C LEU A 14 -8.98 8.11 14.77
N ASP A 15 -9.01 8.84 15.88
CA ASP A 15 -9.47 10.24 15.93
C ASP A 15 -8.52 11.19 15.19
N GLU A 16 -7.21 10.94 15.24
CA GLU A 16 -6.23 11.69 14.43
C GLU A 16 -6.43 11.42 12.93
N VAL A 17 -6.68 10.16 12.55
CA VAL A 17 -6.99 9.77 11.18
C VAL A 17 -8.27 10.45 10.70
N ARG A 18 -9.33 10.46 11.53
CA ARG A 18 -10.58 11.19 11.27
C ARG A 18 -10.30 12.67 10.96
N GLY A 19 -9.51 13.34 11.80
CA GLY A 19 -9.13 14.74 11.60
C GLY A 19 -8.49 14.97 10.23
N ARG A 20 -7.53 14.11 9.86
CA ARG A 20 -6.87 14.19 8.54
C ARG A 20 -7.84 13.98 7.38
N HIS A 21 -8.84 13.09 7.51
CA HIS A 21 -9.81 12.88 6.43
C HIS A 21 -10.66 14.13 6.19
N HIS A 22 -11.08 14.79 7.27
CA HIS A 22 -11.79 16.07 7.16
C HIS A 22 -10.90 17.13 6.50
N GLU A 23 -9.65 17.28 6.93
CA GLU A 23 -8.69 18.22 6.32
C GLU A 23 -8.50 17.96 4.82
N TYR A 24 -8.33 16.70 4.42
CA TYR A 24 -8.17 16.31 3.02
C TYR A 24 -9.41 16.64 2.19
N ALA A 25 -10.61 16.29 2.68
CA ALA A 25 -11.86 16.57 1.98
C ALA A 25 -12.09 18.08 1.78
N HIS A 26 -11.74 18.89 2.78
CA HIS A 26 -11.78 20.34 2.67
C HIS A 26 -10.74 20.88 1.68
N ALA A 27 -9.51 20.37 1.70
CA ALA A 27 -8.44 20.80 0.80
C ALA A 27 -8.72 20.44 -0.67
N GLU A 28 -9.18 19.22 -0.94
CA GLU A 28 -9.58 18.75 -2.27
C GLU A 28 -10.72 19.60 -2.83
N ARG A 29 -11.75 19.86 -2.02
CA ARG A 29 -12.84 20.76 -2.40
C ARG A 29 -12.33 22.16 -2.74
N ALA A 30 -11.51 22.75 -1.87
CA ALA A 30 -10.98 24.10 -2.07
C ALA A 30 -10.17 24.17 -3.37
N PHE A 31 -9.41 23.12 -3.69
CA PHE A 31 -8.71 22.99 -4.96
C PHE A 31 -9.67 22.96 -6.15
N LEU A 32 -10.71 22.13 -6.12
CA LEU A 32 -11.69 22.03 -7.22
C LEU A 32 -12.46 23.33 -7.46
N VAL A 33 -12.92 23.99 -6.39
CA VAL A 33 -13.62 25.29 -6.48
C VAL A 33 -12.70 26.36 -7.07
N LYS A 34 -11.43 26.40 -6.65
CA LYS A 34 -10.41 27.31 -7.21
C LYS A 34 -10.21 27.10 -8.72
N HIS A 35 -10.45 25.89 -9.22
CA HIS A 35 -10.33 25.54 -10.64
C HIS A 35 -11.69 25.52 -11.37
N GLY A 36 -12.70 26.19 -10.81
CA GLY A 36 -13.97 26.47 -11.49
C GLY A 36 -15.03 25.38 -11.37
N ALA A 37 -14.84 24.39 -10.49
CA ALA A 37 -15.89 23.44 -10.18
C ALA A 37 -17.01 24.11 -9.36
N ASP A 38 -18.25 24.02 -9.83
CA ASP A 38 -19.44 24.36 -9.06
C ASP A 38 -19.92 23.12 -8.30
N LEU A 39 -19.69 23.10 -6.99
CA LEU A 39 -19.90 21.93 -6.15
C LEU A 39 -20.87 22.27 -5.02
N PRO A 40 -21.79 21.36 -4.64
CA PRO A 40 -22.67 21.54 -3.48
C PRO A 40 -21.84 21.64 -2.18
N PRO A 41 -22.41 22.12 -1.06
CA PRO A 41 -21.74 22.10 0.25
C PRO A 41 -21.11 20.74 0.56
N LEU A 42 -19.93 20.75 1.17
CA LEU A 42 -19.26 19.51 1.56
C LEU A 42 -20.04 18.85 2.69
N ASP A 43 -20.53 17.64 2.46
CA ASP A 43 -21.05 16.76 3.49
C ASP A 43 -19.94 15.78 3.88
N THR A 44 -19.48 15.87 5.13
CA THR A 44 -18.45 14.98 5.70
C THR A 44 -19.03 13.96 6.68
N SER A 45 -20.36 13.87 6.80
CA SER A 45 -21.01 12.91 7.71
C SER A 45 -20.67 11.45 7.39
N TRP A 46 -20.36 11.14 6.13
CA TRP A 46 -19.88 9.82 5.72
C TRP A 46 -18.53 9.44 6.37
N ILE A 47 -17.64 10.42 6.59
CA ILE A 47 -16.35 10.20 7.28
C ILE A 47 -16.63 9.76 8.72
N ASP A 48 -17.52 10.47 9.39
CA ASP A 48 -17.85 10.20 10.79
C ASP A 48 -18.53 8.82 10.94
N ASN A 49 -19.47 8.49 10.05
CA ASN A 49 -20.13 7.18 10.06
C ASN A 49 -19.14 6.03 9.88
N MET A 50 -18.18 6.19 8.95
CA MET A 50 -17.16 5.20 8.66
C MET A 50 -16.15 5.05 9.80
N ILE A 51 -15.75 6.16 10.44
CA ILE A 51 -14.90 6.13 11.64
C ILE A 51 -15.62 5.41 12.79
N GLU A 52 -16.91 5.67 13.00
CA GLU A 52 -17.69 4.99 14.03
C GLU A 52 -17.91 3.50 13.74
N GLU A 53 -17.99 3.11 12.47
CA GLU A 53 -17.95 1.71 12.09
C GLU A 53 -16.60 1.09 12.45
N CYS A 54 -15.50 1.71 12.01
CA CYS A 54 -14.15 1.24 12.28
C CYS A 54 -13.85 1.13 13.79
N ARG A 55 -14.35 2.07 14.60
CA ARG A 55 -14.16 2.09 16.07
C ARG A 55 -14.65 0.80 16.72
N ARG A 56 -15.76 0.23 16.24
CA ARG A 56 -16.34 -1.03 16.76
C ARG A 56 -15.44 -2.23 16.54
N TRP A 57 -14.54 -2.16 15.58
CA TRP A 57 -13.65 -3.25 15.18
C TRP A 57 -12.22 -3.10 15.71
N LEU A 58 -11.85 -1.95 16.28
CA LEU A 58 -10.53 -1.77 16.90
C LEU A 58 -10.15 -2.87 17.91
N PRO A 59 -11.06 -3.39 18.75
CA PRO A 59 -10.70 -4.48 19.67
C PRO A 59 -10.17 -5.75 18.97
N ALA A 60 -10.50 -5.98 17.69
CA ALA A 60 -9.97 -7.11 16.94
C ALA A 60 -8.44 -7.04 16.78
N LEU A 61 -7.86 -5.83 16.75
CA LEU A 61 -6.40 -5.62 16.72
C LEU A 61 -5.71 -5.98 18.03
N LEU A 62 -6.45 -6.20 19.12
CA LEU A 62 -5.88 -6.53 20.43
C LEU A 62 -6.02 -8.01 20.79
N VAL A 63 -6.60 -8.81 19.89
CA VAL A 63 -6.84 -10.24 20.08
C VAL A 63 -6.01 -11.02 19.07
N ASP A 64 -5.45 -12.15 19.50
CA ASP A 64 -4.71 -13.07 18.64
C ASP A 64 -5.60 -13.61 17.50
N GLN A 65 -5.25 -13.27 16.26
CA GLN A 65 -5.96 -13.67 15.05
C GLN A 65 -5.28 -14.85 14.33
N SER A 66 -4.28 -15.49 14.93
CA SER A 66 -3.44 -16.51 14.28
C SER A 66 -4.22 -17.72 13.73
N ASN A 67 -5.40 -18.02 14.28
CA ASN A 67 -6.26 -19.13 13.89
C ASN A 67 -7.27 -18.80 12.77
N ASN A 68 -7.38 -17.53 12.36
CA ASN A 68 -8.31 -17.13 11.31
C ASN A 68 -7.78 -17.47 9.92
N SER A 69 -8.70 -17.73 8.98
CA SER A 69 -8.35 -17.87 7.57
C SER A 69 -8.04 -16.50 6.94
N ALA A 70 -7.41 -16.52 5.77
CA ALA A 70 -7.13 -15.30 5.00
C ALA A 70 -8.41 -14.53 4.65
N GLU A 71 -9.51 -15.24 4.32
CA GLU A 71 -10.81 -14.63 4.03
C GLU A 71 -11.40 -13.94 5.26
N LYS A 72 -11.26 -14.55 6.44
CA LYS A 72 -11.74 -13.92 7.68
C LYS A 72 -10.92 -12.69 8.04
N LEU A 73 -9.61 -12.74 7.83
CA LEU A 73 -8.72 -11.60 8.03
C LEU A 73 -9.02 -10.47 7.04
N GLU A 74 -9.35 -10.79 5.79
CA GLU A 74 -9.80 -9.81 4.79
C GLU A 74 -11.13 -9.16 5.19
N GLU A 75 -12.09 -9.92 5.70
CA GLU A 75 -13.35 -9.39 6.24
C GLU A 75 -13.07 -8.40 7.39
N LEU A 76 -12.25 -8.79 8.37
CA LEU A 76 -11.88 -7.92 9.49
C LEU A 76 -11.13 -6.67 9.02
N ALA A 77 -10.18 -6.83 8.10
CA ALA A 77 -9.43 -5.74 7.50
C ALA A 77 -10.33 -4.72 6.79
N SER A 78 -11.41 -5.18 6.13
CA SER A 78 -12.36 -4.31 5.44
C SER A 78 -13.08 -3.34 6.38
N HIS A 79 -13.27 -3.73 7.64
CA HIS A 79 -13.83 -2.85 8.68
C HIS A 79 -12.78 -1.93 9.33
N LEU A 80 -11.49 -2.21 9.15
CA LEU A 80 -10.36 -1.46 9.72
C LEU A 80 -9.67 -0.55 8.68
N ALA A 81 -10.34 -0.30 7.55
CA ALA A 81 -9.84 0.52 6.46
C ALA A 81 -10.75 1.74 6.24
N PRO A 82 -10.79 2.70 7.20
CA PRO A 82 -11.59 3.89 7.02
C PRO A 82 -11.00 4.75 5.88
N GLY A 83 -11.77 4.96 4.81
CA GLY A 83 -11.56 6.01 3.83
C GLY A 83 -12.27 5.78 2.49
N GLY A 84 -11.78 6.50 1.48
CA GLY A 84 -11.74 5.96 0.11
C GLY A 84 -10.29 5.85 -0.40
N ALA A 85 -10.13 5.48 -1.67
CA ALA A 85 -8.88 5.07 -2.35
C ALA A 85 -7.59 5.91 -2.13
N HIS A 86 -7.69 7.11 -1.54
CA HIS A 86 -6.59 8.01 -1.23
C HIS A 86 -6.22 8.09 0.27
N THR A 87 -6.99 7.42 1.12
CA THR A 87 -6.91 7.59 2.57
C THR A 87 -7.11 6.30 3.36
N ASP A 88 -7.58 5.22 2.74
CA ASP A 88 -7.84 3.90 3.37
C ASP A 88 -6.65 3.35 4.14
N GLY A 89 -5.43 3.64 3.68
CA GLY A 89 -4.19 3.19 4.30
C GLY A 89 -3.74 3.97 5.54
N TRP A 90 -4.40 5.08 5.90
CA TRP A 90 -3.91 5.97 6.96
C TRP A 90 -3.98 5.35 8.36
N LEU A 91 -5.06 4.63 8.68
CA LEU A 91 -5.16 3.95 9.96
C LEU A 91 -4.10 2.86 10.09
N ALA A 92 -4.00 1.98 9.08
CA ALA A 92 -3.00 0.91 9.06
C ALA A 92 -1.58 1.47 9.18
N HIS A 93 -1.28 2.58 8.50
CA HIS A 93 0.00 3.25 8.62
C HIS A 93 0.25 3.82 10.01
N ALA A 94 -0.71 4.54 10.58
CA ALA A 94 -0.55 5.17 11.89
C ALA A 94 -0.32 4.11 12.98
N ILE A 95 -1.07 3.01 12.93
CA ILE A 95 -0.84 1.84 13.79
C ILE A 95 0.55 1.24 13.53
N PHE A 96 0.94 1.07 12.26
CA PHE A 96 2.27 0.56 11.92
C PHE A 96 3.40 1.40 12.52
N GLN A 97 3.23 2.73 12.54
CA GLN A 97 4.25 3.63 13.08
C GLN A 97 4.27 3.66 14.61
N TRP A 98 3.11 3.61 15.26
CA TRP A 98 3.01 3.98 16.68
C TRP A 98 2.63 2.84 17.61
N ALA A 99 2.04 1.75 17.09
CA ALA A 99 1.50 0.65 17.91
C ALA A 99 1.76 -0.75 17.32
N ARG A 100 2.60 -0.90 16.28
CA ARG A 100 2.79 -2.19 15.56
C ARG A 100 3.21 -3.37 16.44
N TRP A 101 3.95 -3.11 17.51
CA TRP A 101 4.45 -4.14 18.43
C TRP A 101 3.42 -4.63 19.43
N GLU A 102 2.27 -4.00 19.40
CA GLU A 102 1.34 -4.07 20.50
C GLU A 102 -0.09 -4.41 20.04
N VAL A 103 -0.28 -4.56 18.73
CA VAL A 103 -1.47 -5.11 18.08
C VAL A 103 -1.17 -6.48 17.46
N ASP A 104 -2.22 -7.20 17.07
CA ASP A 104 -2.12 -8.41 16.26
C ASP A 104 -1.50 -8.08 14.89
N GLN A 105 -0.26 -8.55 14.71
CA GLN A 105 0.54 -8.22 13.54
C GLN A 105 -0.02 -8.83 12.26
N LEU A 106 -0.66 -10.00 12.35
CA LEU A 106 -1.24 -10.68 11.19
C LEU A 106 -2.43 -9.89 10.65
N LEU A 107 -3.32 -9.42 11.53
CA LEU A 107 -4.43 -8.57 11.16
C LEU A 107 -3.93 -7.22 10.64
N LEU A 108 -2.92 -6.61 11.26
CA LEU A 108 -2.32 -5.38 10.73
C LEU A 108 -1.74 -5.59 9.32
N ALA A 109 -1.07 -6.71 9.06
CA ALA A 109 -0.59 -7.05 7.72
C ALA A 109 -1.73 -7.27 6.72
N ALA A 110 -2.83 -7.92 7.14
CA ALA A 110 -4.02 -8.07 6.33
C ALA A 110 -4.69 -6.72 6.01
N THR A 111 -4.76 -5.79 6.98
CA THR A 111 -5.26 -4.44 6.77
C THR A 111 -4.38 -3.65 5.81
N ILE A 112 -3.05 -3.72 5.95
CA ILE A 112 -2.12 -3.11 4.99
C ILE A 112 -2.36 -3.68 3.57
N ARG A 113 -2.51 -5.00 3.45
CA ARG A 113 -2.81 -5.66 2.16
C ARG A 113 -4.17 -5.25 1.59
N TYR A 114 -5.19 -5.10 2.44
CA TYR A 114 -6.53 -4.69 2.01
C TYR A 114 -6.53 -3.26 1.45
N CYS A 115 -5.87 -2.33 2.16
CA CYS A 115 -5.72 -0.94 1.72
C CYS A 115 -4.75 -0.78 0.54
N TRP A 116 -4.03 -1.85 0.16
CA TRP A 116 -3.08 -1.84 -0.94
C TRP A 116 -3.81 -2.00 -2.28
N HIS A 117 -4.08 -0.87 -2.95
CA HIS A 117 -4.74 -0.85 -4.26
C HIS A 117 -3.79 -0.96 -5.47
N GLY A 118 -2.50 -1.16 -5.24
CA GLY A 118 -1.46 -1.20 -6.26
C GLY A 118 -1.02 0.17 -6.79
N GLY A 119 0.15 0.20 -7.44
CA GLY A 119 0.74 1.41 -8.02
C GLY A 119 1.14 2.49 -7.00
N LYS A 120 1.23 3.77 -7.45
CA LYS A 120 1.64 4.94 -6.64
C LYS A 120 0.79 5.17 -5.37
N SER A 121 -0.40 4.56 -5.31
CA SER A 121 -1.31 4.62 -4.17
C SER A 121 -1.06 3.54 -3.12
N GLY A 122 -0.25 2.55 -3.45
CA GLY A 122 -0.23 1.29 -2.72
C GLY A 122 0.40 1.35 -1.33
N PHE A 123 1.40 2.21 -1.17
CA PHE A 123 1.97 2.58 0.13
C PHE A 123 2.13 4.08 0.16
N GLN A 124 1.02 4.82 0.07
CA GLN A 124 0.99 6.29 0.18
C GLN A 124 1.65 6.83 1.45
N PHE A 125 1.93 5.94 2.39
CA PHE A 125 2.60 6.22 3.63
C PHE A 125 4.11 5.99 3.64
N LEU A 126 4.69 5.33 2.62
CA LEU A 126 6.14 5.44 2.42
C LEU A 126 6.43 6.86 1.89
N PRO A 127 7.51 7.51 2.33
CA PRO A 127 7.79 8.87 1.93
C PRO A 127 8.03 8.95 0.42
N ASP A 128 7.69 10.07 -0.20
CA ASP A 128 7.86 10.22 -1.66
C ASP A 128 9.37 10.10 -1.98
N PRO A 129 9.81 9.07 -2.73
CA PRO A 129 11.23 8.86 -3.00
C PRO A 129 11.86 10.01 -3.81
N ALA A 130 11.05 10.89 -4.42
CA ALA A 130 11.52 12.10 -5.07
C ALA A 130 11.84 13.25 -4.08
N LYS A 131 11.38 13.15 -2.83
CA LYS A 131 11.46 14.20 -1.81
C LYS A 131 12.13 13.76 -0.51
N ALA A 132 12.06 12.47 -0.21
CA ALA A 132 12.64 11.87 0.98
C ALA A 132 14.16 11.80 0.86
N ASP A 133 14.83 11.79 2.01
CA ASP A 133 16.20 11.32 2.08
C ASP A 133 16.26 9.83 1.64
N PRO A 134 17.18 9.44 0.74
CA PRO A 134 17.25 8.06 0.25
C PRO A 134 17.48 7.01 1.35
N ASP A 135 18.28 7.34 2.37
CA ASP A 135 18.60 6.41 3.45
C ASP A 135 17.38 6.22 4.35
N GLU A 136 16.65 7.30 4.65
CA GLU A 136 15.38 7.25 5.39
C GLU A 136 14.31 6.44 4.63
N TYR A 137 14.21 6.63 3.31
CA TYR A 137 13.28 5.84 2.49
C TYR A 137 13.63 4.37 2.52
N GLU A 138 14.92 4.03 2.34
CA GLU A 138 15.39 2.64 2.35
C GLU A 138 15.13 1.96 3.69
N GLU A 139 15.40 2.64 4.81
CA GLU A 139 15.11 2.14 6.15
C GLU A 139 13.61 1.82 6.32
N GLN A 140 12.73 2.77 6.04
CA GLN A 140 11.28 2.57 6.18
C GLN A 140 10.73 1.47 5.24
N ALA A 141 11.28 1.39 4.02
CA ALA A 141 10.95 0.33 3.07
C ALA A 141 11.36 -1.05 3.58
N GLN A 142 12.56 -1.17 4.16
CA GLN A 142 13.05 -2.41 4.75
C GLN A 142 12.24 -2.79 5.99
N GLU A 143 11.89 -1.85 6.86
CA GLU A 143 11.04 -2.11 8.03
C GLU A 143 9.67 -2.67 7.62
N LEU A 144 9.02 -2.06 6.63
CA LEU A 144 7.73 -2.53 6.13
C LEU A 144 7.82 -3.96 5.57
N VAL A 145 8.84 -4.24 4.75
CA VAL A 145 9.04 -5.56 4.15
C VAL A 145 9.34 -6.60 5.23
N GLN A 146 10.19 -6.27 6.21
CA GLN A 146 10.51 -7.16 7.31
C GLN A 146 9.28 -7.46 8.17
N PHE A 147 8.51 -6.43 8.52
CA PHE A 147 7.26 -6.59 9.27
C PHE A 147 6.28 -7.52 8.56
N LEU A 148 6.02 -7.30 7.27
CA LEU A 148 5.09 -8.14 6.50
C LEU A 148 5.58 -9.60 6.42
N PHE A 149 6.89 -9.80 6.32
CA PHE A 149 7.49 -11.13 6.35
C PHE A 149 7.26 -11.81 7.71
N GLU A 150 7.55 -11.13 8.82
CA GLU A 150 7.41 -11.66 10.18
C GLU A 150 5.95 -11.91 10.55
N ALA A 151 5.06 -10.96 10.28
CA ALA A 151 3.62 -11.06 10.56
C ALA A 151 2.99 -12.29 9.88
N THR A 152 3.48 -12.65 8.69
CA THR A 152 2.99 -13.79 7.92
C THR A 152 3.80 -15.08 8.13
N ASP A 153 4.86 -15.05 8.95
CA ASP A 153 5.83 -16.15 9.08
C ASP A 153 6.36 -16.63 7.70
N GLY A 154 6.57 -15.66 6.79
CA GLY A 154 6.96 -15.91 5.40
C GLY A 154 5.90 -16.62 4.54
N ASN A 155 4.69 -16.87 5.05
CA ASN A 155 3.61 -17.54 4.34
C ASN A 155 2.49 -16.57 3.94
N LEU A 156 2.57 -16.06 2.71
CA LEU A 156 1.62 -15.09 2.19
C LEU A 156 0.19 -15.63 2.05
N ALA A 157 0.02 -16.96 1.98
CA ALA A 157 -1.31 -17.56 1.95
C ALA A 157 -2.11 -17.29 3.24
N ARG A 158 -1.47 -16.78 4.30
CA ARG A 158 -2.16 -16.32 5.51
C ARG A 158 -2.99 -15.05 5.31
N ILE A 159 -2.67 -14.22 4.30
CA ILE A 159 -3.35 -12.92 4.08
C ILE A 159 -3.77 -12.68 2.62
N LEU A 160 -3.29 -13.48 1.66
CA LEU A 160 -3.73 -13.39 0.27
C LEU A 160 -4.97 -14.26 0.04
N THR A 161 -5.92 -13.70 -0.70
CA THR A 161 -7.17 -14.34 -1.08
C THR A 161 -7.37 -14.27 -2.60
N GLY A 162 -8.36 -15.03 -3.12
CA GLY A 162 -8.84 -14.91 -4.49
C GLY A 162 -7.76 -14.96 -5.58
N GLU A 163 -7.83 -14.03 -6.53
CA GLU A 163 -6.90 -13.95 -7.66
C GLU A 163 -5.47 -13.62 -7.24
N ASP A 164 -5.26 -12.88 -6.15
CA ASP A 164 -3.93 -12.52 -5.66
C ASP A 164 -3.16 -13.77 -5.19
N LEU A 165 -3.84 -14.68 -4.49
CA LEU A 165 -3.26 -15.96 -4.08
C LEU A 165 -2.96 -16.85 -5.28
N VAL A 166 -3.87 -16.92 -6.27
CA VAL A 166 -3.66 -17.68 -7.51
C VAL A 166 -2.45 -17.14 -8.28
N PHE A 167 -2.37 -15.81 -8.43
CA PHE A 167 -1.26 -15.13 -9.06
C PHE A 167 0.05 -15.43 -8.35
N TYR A 168 0.13 -15.22 -7.03
CA TYR A 168 1.31 -15.54 -6.22
C TYR A 168 1.74 -17.00 -6.40
N ASN A 169 0.80 -17.93 -6.33
CA ASN A 169 1.07 -19.36 -6.48
C ASN A 169 1.63 -19.70 -7.87
N SER A 170 1.20 -19.01 -8.92
CA SER A 170 1.71 -19.20 -10.29
C SER A 170 3.15 -18.73 -10.49
N LEU A 171 3.68 -17.87 -9.62
CA LEU A 171 5.03 -17.32 -9.78
C LEU A 171 6.11 -18.41 -9.67
N PRO A 172 7.16 -18.37 -10.52
CA PRO A 172 8.29 -19.28 -10.43
C PRO A 172 9.15 -18.96 -9.20
N SER A 173 9.99 -19.92 -8.76
CA SER A 173 10.86 -19.76 -7.59
C SER A 173 11.84 -18.58 -7.69
N ARG A 174 12.23 -18.21 -8.93
CA ARG A 174 13.02 -17.03 -9.25
C ARG A 174 12.40 -16.31 -10.43
N LEU A 175 12.25 -15.00 -10.33
CA LEU A 175 11.60 -14.17 -11.33
C LEU A 175 12.36 -12.86 -11.55
N THR A 176 12.10 -12.26 -12.70
CA THR A 176 12.51 -10.89 -13.01
C THR A 176 11.34 -9.97 -12.71
N VAL A 177 11.64 -8.86 -12.05
CA VAL A 177 10.67 -7.83 -11.72
C VAL A 177 11.09 -6.50 -12.34
N TYR A 178 10.13 -5.61 -12.53
CA TYR A 178 10.29 -4.34 -13.21
C TYR A 178 9.58 -3.24 -12.40
N ARG A 179 10.15 -2.04 -12.40
CA ARG A 179 9.52 -0.86 -11.80
C ARG A 179 9.69 0.31 -12.74
N GLY A 180 8.57 0.96 -13.02
CA GLY A 180 8.49 2.15 -13.84
C GLY A 180 8.23 3.38 -13.00
N CYS A 181 8.99 4.42 -13.21
CA CYS A 181 8.87 5.71 -12.52
C CYS A 181 9.10 6.85 -13.51
N SER A 182 8.79 8.08 -13.08
CA SER A 182 9.05 9.30 -13.85
C SER A 182 9.67 10.35 -12.94
N ALA A 183 10.56 11.18 -13.48
CA ALA A 183 11.17 12.32 -12.78
C ALA A 183 11.98 11.97 -11.51
N ILE A 184 12.56 10.77 -11.45
CA ILE A 184 13.51 10.34 -10.40
C ILE A 184 14.71 9.66 -11.03
N SER A 185 15.82 9.47 -10.30
CA SER A 185 16.95 8.71 -10.83
C SER A 185 16.66 7.19 -10.87
N PRO A 186 17.35 6.40 -11.71
CA PRO A 186 17.27 4.94 -11.68
C PRO A 186 17.68 4.34 -10.32
N GLU A 187 18.63 4.95 -9.62
CA GLU A 187 19.07 4.52 -8.30
C GLU A 187 17.93 4.67 -7.29
N GLN A 188 17.29 5.84 -7.25
CA GLN A 188 16.11 6.09 -6.40
C GLN A 188 14.94 5.18 -6.76
N ALA A 189 14.70 4.96 -8.06
CA ALA A 189 13.66 4.02 -8.51
C ALA A 189 13.93 2.61 -7.99
N GLY A 190 15.21 2.22 -7.87
CA GLY A 190 15.64 0.91 -7.38
C GLY A 190 15.41 0.66 -5.89
N LEU A 191 15.24 1.72 -5.07
CA LEU A 191 14.98 1.59 -3.63
C LEU A 191 13.54 1.18 -3.32
N GLY A 192 12.61 1.41 -4.26
CA GLY A 192 11.20 1.14 -4.03
C GLY A 192 10.85 -0.34 -3.88
N VAL A 193 9.79 -0.62 -3.12
CA VAL A 193 9.38 -2.00 -2.79
C VAL A 193 8.30 -2.58 -3.71
N CYS A 194 7.56 -1.74 -4.44
CA CYS A 194 6.54 -2.19 -5.39
C CYS A 194 7.14 -2.46 -6.76
N TRP A 195 7.00 -3.68 -7.24
CA TRP A 195 7.48 -4.09 -8.56
C TRP A 195 6.40 -4.87 -9.28
N THR A 196 6.36 -4.81 -10.61
CA THR A 196 5.52 -5.70 -11.42
C THR A 196 6.37 -6.80 -12.06
N THR A 197 5.78 -7.97 -12.23
CA THR A 197 6.39 -9.06 -13.00
C THR A 197 6.24 -8.86 -14.52
N ASP A 198 5.48 -7.84 -14.94
CA ASP A 198 5.21 -7.51 -16.33
C ASP A 198 5.89 -6.21 -16.75
N ARG A 199 6.81 -6.34 -17.71
CA ARG A 199 7.57 -5.19 -18.22
C ARG A 199 6.66 -4.14 -18.86
N ALA A 200 5.59 -4.52 -19.55
CA ALA A 200 4.73 -3.56 -20.24
C ALA A 200 3.97 -2.67 -19.25
N ILE A 201 3.55 -3.25 -18.11
CA ILE A 201 2.94 -2.52 -17.00
C ILE A 201 3.95 -1.52 -16.41
N ALA A 202 5.19 -1.94 -16.18
CA ALA A 202 6.23 -1.03 -15.70
C ALA A 202 6.51 0.11 -16.70
N GLU A 203 6.60 -0.19 -18.00
CA GLU A 203 6.78 0.86 -19.02
C GLU A 203 5.60 1.84 -19.02
N TRP A 204 4.36 1.38 -18.87
CA TRP A 204 3.20 2.26 -18.74
C TRP A 204 3.32 3.21 -17.53
N PHE A 205 3.69 2.69 -16.35
CA PHE A 205 3.93 3.52 -15.16
C PHE A 205 5.04 4.55 -15.37
N ALA A 206 6.11 4.20 -16.09
CA ALA A 206 7.20 5.11 -16.40
C ALA A 206 6.76 6.30 -17.27
N HIS A 207 5.77 6.10 -18.14
CA HIS A 207 5.24 7.13 -19.04
C HIS A 207 4.00 7.87 -18.49
N ARG A 208 3.42 7.43 -17.37
CA ARG A 208 2.18 8.01 -16.82
C ARG A 208 2.39 9.40 -16.20
N GLY A 209 3.58 9.65 -15.65
CA GLY A 209 3.90 10.91 -14.97
C GLY A 209 4.54 11.95 -15.88
N ALA A 210 4.61 13.20 -15.40
CA ALA A 210 5.41 14.23 -16.03
C ALA A 210 6.90 13.99 -15.74
N GLY A 211 7.76 14.05 -16.77
CA GLY A 211 9.21 13.90 -16.66
C GLY A 211 9.78 12.76 -17.51
N GLU A 212 11.09 12.56 -17.42
CA GLU A 212 11.77 11.50 -18.17
C GLU A 212 11.35 10.12 -17.62
N PRO A 213 10.93 9.18 -18.49
CA PRO A 213 10.56 7.84 -18.09
C PRO A 213 11.77 7.02 -17.64
N VAL A 214 11.67 6.43 -16.45
CA VAL A 214 12.68 5.55 -15.87
C VAL A 214 12.14 4.14 -15.72
N LEU A 215 12.90 3.17 -16.20
CA LEU A 215 12.62 1.75 -16.07
C LEU A 215 13.80 1.06 -15.41
N VAL A 216 13.54 0.38 -14.29
CA VAL A 216 14.53 -0.45 -13.60
C VAL A 216 14.06 -1.89 -13.51
N THR A 217 15.00 -2.82 -13.38
CA THR A 217 14.71 -4.24 -13.20
C THR A 217 15.56 -4.86 -12.11
N GLY A 218 15.01 -5.89 -11.46
CA GLY A 218 15.67 -6.70 -10.46
C GLY A 218 15.40 -8.19 -10.65
N ARG A 219 16.17 -9.02 -9.93
CA ARG A 219 15.93 -10.46 -9.80
C ARG A 219 15.61 -10.76 -8.34
N VAL A 220 14.53 -11.48 -8.11
CA VAL A 220 14.07 -11.85 -6.76
C VAL A 220 13.76 -13.33 -6.68
N ARG A 221 13.76 -13.86 -5.45
CA ARG A 221 13.24 -15.18 -5.12
C ARG A 221 11.79 -15.03 -4.69
N LYS A 222 10.92 -15.97 -5.04
CA LYS A 222 9.52 -15.98 -4.61
C LYS A 222 9.35 -15.90 -3.09
N ALA A 223 10.25 -16.54 -2.35
CA ALA A 223 10.28 -16.52 -0.89
C ALA A 223 10.63 -15.14 -0.27
N GLY A 224 11.10 -14.18 -1.07
CA GLY A 224 11.33 -12.79 -0.63
C GLY A 224 10.25 -11.82 -1.07
N ILE A 225 9.14 -12.32 -1.62
CA ILE A 225 7.94 -11.52 -1.89
C ILE A 225 7.10 -11.52 -0.62
N VAL A 226 6.64 -10.34 -0.18
CA VAL A 226 5.85 -10.17 1.05
C VAL A 226 4.40 -9.80 0.80
N LEU A 227 4.06 -9.31 -0.40
CA LEU A 227 2.69 -9.14 -0.89
C LEU A 227 2.63 -9.36 -2.40
N ALA A 228 1.45 -9.72 -2.92
CA ALA A 228 1.20 -9.85 -4.36
C ALA A 228 -0.21 -9.38 -4.72
N LYS A 229 -0.35 -8.74 -5.89
CA LYS A 229 -1.63 -8.26 -6.43
C LYS A 229 -1.76 -8.65 -7.90
N ALA A 230 -2.83 -9.37 -8.24
CA ALA A 230 -3.01 -9.95 -9.57
C ALA A 230 -3.28 -8.89 -10.65
N SER A 231 -4.07 -7.87 -10.33
CA SER A 231 -4.55 -6.85 -11.29
C SER A 231 -3.42 -6.16 -12.06
N GLU A 232 -2.32 -5.84 -11.39
CA GLU A 232 -1.14 -5.19 -11.99
C GLU A 232 0.08 -6.13 -12.06
N LYS A 233 -0.14 -7.42 -11.78
CA LYS A 233 0.89 -8.45 -11.61
C LYS A 233 2.01 -7.97 -10.67
N GLU A 234 1.60 -7.27 -9.62
CA GLU A 234 2.46 -6.52 -8.71
C GLU A 234 2.89 -7.41 -7.54
N VAL A 235 4.11 -7.20 -7.08
CA VAL A 235 4.73 -7.87 -5.94
C VAL A 235 5.48 -6.86 -5.11
N VAL A 236 5.45 -7.06 -3.79
CA VAL A 236 6.22 -6.26 -2.83
C VAL A 236 7.45 -7.04 -2.41
N CYS A 237 8.63 -6.49 -2.68
CA CYS A 237 9.92 -7.14 -2.42
C CYS A 237 11.08 -6.14 -2.53
N THR A 238 12.26 -6.52 -2.02
CA THR A 238 13.52 -5.78 -2.16
C THR A 238 14.54 -6.56 -3.01
N PRO A 239 14.71 -6.23 -4.30
CA PRO A 239 15.75 -6.86 -5.10
C PRO A 239 17.14 -6.48 -4.60
N SER A 240 17.97 -7.49 -4.29
CA SER A 240 19.37 -7.27 -3.84
C SER A 240 20.23 -6.42 -4.79
N ARG A 241 19.88 -6.39 -6.08
CA ARG A 241 20.51 -5.57 -7.10
C ARG A 241 19.49 -5.15 -8.14
N THR A 242 19.57 -3.91 -8.55
CA THR A 242 18.76 -3.32 -9.62
C THR A 242 19.65 -2.84 -10.76
N ARG A 243 19.08 -2.68 -11.94
CA ARG A 243 19.76 -2.06 -13.08
C ARG A 243 18.76 -1.26 -13.90
N ALA A 244 19.22 -0.13 -14.44
CA ALA A 244 18.46 0.65 -15.41
C ALA A 244 18.28 -0.14 -16.71
N LEU A 245 17.11 0.01 -17.32
CA LEU A 245 16.78 -0.48 -18.65
C LEU A 245 16.38 0.68 -19.55
N LYS A 246 16.58 0.51 -20.86
CA LYS A 246 15.96 1.40 -21.83
C LYS A 246 14.44 1.23 -21.78
N CYS A 247 13.74 2.31 -21.45
CA CYS A 247 12.29 2.37 -21.53
C CYS A 247 11.87 2.45 -23.00
N ARG A 248 11.00 1.55 -23.45
CA ARG A 248 10.48 1.59 -24.82
C ARG A 248 9.50 2.76 -24.95
N LYS A 249 9.49 3.45 -26.09
CA LYS A 249 8.44 4.43 -26.37
C LYS A 249 7.11 3.69 -26.43
N MET A 250 6.09 4.16 -25.71
CA MET A 250 4.75 3.61 -25.87
C MET A 250 4.28 3.87 -27.30
N VAL A 251 4.11 2.79 -28.07
CA VAL A 251 3.15 2.80 -29.18
C VAL A 251 1.80 2.79 -28.49
N ARG A 252 0.92 3.77 -28.78
CA ARG A 252 -0.43 3.89 -28.18
C ARG A 252 -1.05 2.49 -28.05
N MET A 253 -1.08 1.95 -26.83
CA MET A 253 -1.87 0.76 -26.56
C MET A 253 -3.30 1.24 -26.39
N ALA A 254 -4.20 0.75 -27.25
CA ALA A 254 -5.63 0.86 -27.03
C ALA A 254 -5.96 -0.02 -25.83
N TRP A 255 -5.93 0.55 -24.64
CA TRP A 255 -6.62 -0.05 -23.50
C TRP A 255 -8.10 0.35 -23.63
N GLU A 256 -8.93 -0.62 -24.00
CA GLU A 256 -10.38 -0.54 -23.84
C GLU A 256 -10.69 -0.66 -22.34
N GLY A 257 -10.51 0.44 -21.61
CA GLY A 257 -11.01 0.59 -20.25
C GLY A 257 -12.47 1.02 -20.31
N GLY A 258 -13.37 0.14 -19.90
CA GLY A 258 -14.76 0.47 -19.61
C GLY A 258 -14.83 1.59 -18.57
N ALA A 259 -15.75 2.52 -18.82
CA ALA A 259 -16.12 3.62 -17.95
C ALA A 259 -16.77 3.14 -16.65
#